data_AF-A0A9E2X450-F1
#
_entry.id   AF-A0A9E2X450-F1
#
_cell.length_a   1.000
_cell.length_b   1.000
_cell.length_c   1.000
_cell.angle_alpha   90.00
_cell.angle_beta   90.00
_cell.angle_gamma   90.00
#
_symmetry.space_group_name_H-M   'P 1'
#
loop_
_entity.id
_entity.type
_entity.pdbx_description
1 polymer ?
#
loop_
_entity_poly.entity_id
_entity_poly.type
_entity_poly.pdbx_seq_one_letter_code
_entity_poly.pdbx_strand_id
1 'polypeptide(L)'
;MNRVQYLFIFALIGVFALSNKLQAQDKVQPSQKASVSQFIGNDTQITFTYSRPGVKGRKIYGAIVPFGMEPGNKYSNNKPFPWRAGANANTTIEVTNDVLVEGKALPKGKYSIHTIPGEKEWVVIFNTVNDAWGSYTYDESKD
;
A
#
# COMPACT_ATOMS: atom_id res chain seq x y z
N MET A 1 4.09 13.31 -58.26
CA MET A 1 4.95 12.60 -57.28
C MET A 1 5.15 11.19 -57.80
N ASN A 2 6.40 10.73 -57.98
CA ASN A 2 6.69 9.42 -58.61
C ASN A 2 6.65 8.27 -57.58
N ARG A 3 6.57 7.02 -58.04
CA ARG A 3 6.47 5.83 -57.16
C ARG A 3 7.59 5.76 -56.11
N VAL A 4 8.77 6.26 -56.44
CA VAL A 4 9.94 6.31 -55.53
C VAL A 4 9.73 7.31 -54.39
N GLN A 5 9.11 8.47 -54.65
CA GLN A 5 8.78 9.46 -53.61
C GLN A 5 7.74 8.95 -52.61
N TYR A 6 6.74 8.17 -53.06
CA TYR A 6 5.76 7.56 -52.16
C TYR A 6 6.40 6.51 -51.24
N LEU A 7 7.32 5.69 -51.76
CA LEU A 7 8.05 4.70 -50.96
C LEU A 7 8.94 5.35 -49.90
N PHE A 8 9.59 6.47 -50.24
CA PHE A 8 10.39 7.25 -49.29
C PHE A 8 9.55 7.87 -48.17
N ILE A 9 8.38 8.43 -48.50
CA ILE A 9 7.47 9.02 -47.50
C ILE A 9 6.90 7.92 -46.58
N PHE A 10 6.55 6.76 -47.12
CA PHE A 10 6.06 5.63 -46.33
C PHE A 10 7.13 5.08 -45.37
N ALA A 11 8.39 5.01 -45.82
CA ALA A 11 9.52 4.62 -44.97
C ALA A 11 9.78 5.64 -43.85
N LEU A 12 9.69 6.95 -44.13
CA LEU A 12 9.85 8.01 -43.13
C LEU A 12 8.76 8.00 -42.04
N ILE A 13 7.51 7.76 -42.42
CA ILE A 13 6.38 7.63 -41.47
C ILE A 13 6.55 6.38 -40.60
N GLY A 14 7.03 5.28 -41.18
CA GLY A 14 7.34 4.05 -40.44
C GLY A 14 8.42 4.25 -39.37
N VAL A 15 9.49 4.99 -39.69
CA VAL A 15 10.57 5.29 -38.74
C VAL A 15 10.09 6.20 -37.59
N PHE A 16 9.20 7.17 -37.86
CA PHE A 16 8.63 8.04 -36.81
C PHE A 16 7.62 7.31 -35.90
N ALA A 17 6.95 6.28 -36.41
CA ALA A 17 6.03 5.46 -35.62
C ALA A 17 6.75 4.48 -34.67
N LEU A 18 7.99 4.06 -35.00
CA LEU A 18 8.78 3.18 -34.13
C LEU A 18 9.47 3.92 -32.96
N SER A 19 9.81 5.20 -33.10
CA SER A 19 10.51 5.96 -32.06
C SER A 19 9.63 6.37 -30.86
N ASN A 20 8.30 6.27 -30.98
CA ASN A 20 7.37 6.60 -29.89
C ASN A 20 7.08 5.43 -28.92
N LYS A 21 7.66 4.24 -29.12
CA LYS A 21 7.45 3.09 -28.21
C LYS A 21 8.48 2.93 -27.09
N LEU A 22 9.45 3.83 -26.97
CA LEU A 22 10.56 3.72 -25.99
C LEU A 22 10.37 4.51 -24.68
N GLN A 23 9.22 5.16 -24.44
CA GLN A 23 9.00 6.00 -23.25
C GLN A 23 7.82 5.59 -22.35
N ALA A 24 7.58 4.29 -22.20
CA ALA A 24 6.75 3.78 -21.11
C ALA A 24 7.62 2.97 -20.14
N GLN A 25 8.66 3.62 -19.59
CA GLN A 25 9.43 3.01 -18.51
C GLN A 25 8.61 3.19 -17.22
N ASP A 26 8.11 2.09 -16.64
CA ASP A 26 7.38 2.11 -15.39
C ASP A 26 8.21 2.86 -14.33
N LYS A 27 7.79 4.07 -14.00
CA LYS A 27 8.48 4.91 -13.03
C LYS A 27 8.48 4.16 -11.70
N VAL A 28 9.67 3.91 -11.15
CA VAL A 28 9.82 3.25 -9.85
C VAL A 28 9.00 4.01 -8.81
N GLN A 29 8.03 3.33 -8.21
CA GLN A 29 7.18 3.93 -7.20
C GLN A 29 8.04 4.34 -5.98
N PRO A 30 7.89 5.57 -5.45
CA PRO A 30 8.70 6.04 -4.32
C PRO A 30 8.55 5.16 -3.06
N SER A 31 7.37 4.57 -2.87
CA SER A 31 7.08 3.62 -1.79
C SER A 31 6.91 2.23 -2.41
N GLN A 32 8.02 1.51 -2.55
CA GLN A 32 8.02 0.19 -3.16
C GLN A 32 7.23 -0.80 -2.29
N LYS A 33 6.53 -1.71 -2.96
CA LYS A 33 5.83 -2.84 -2.33
C LYS A 33 6.84 -3.93 -1.95
N ALA A 34 6.64 -4.53 -0.79
CA ALA A 34 7.40 -5.65 -0.28
C ALA A 34 6.48 -6.61 0.48
N SER A 35 6.96 -7.83 0.71
CA SER A 35 6.29 -8.81 1.58
C SER A 35 7.32 -9.60 2.38
N VAL A 36 6.87 -10.10 3.53
CA VAL A 36 7.59 -11.09 4.35
C VAL A 36 6.60 -12.15 4.79
N SER A 37 7.02 -13.41 4.73
CA SER A 37 6.21 -14.54 5.14
C SER A 37 7.01 -15.47 6.04
N GLN A 38 6.35 -16.04 7.05
CA GLN A 38 6.95 -16.98 7.98
C GLN A 38 5.94 -18.06 8.37
N PHE A 39 6.43 -19.30 8.50
CA PHE A 39 5.68 -20.37 9.14
C PHE A 39 5.90 -20.35 10.66
N ILE A 40 4.82 -20.52 11.40
CA ILE A 40 4.78 -20.79 12.84
C ILE A 40 4.27 -22.21 12.99
N GLY A 41 5.07 -23.09 13.60
CA GLY A 41 4.81 -24.52 13.56
C GLY A 41 4.87 -25.06 12.13
N ASN A 42 4.06 -26.07 11.82
CA ASN A 42 4.14 -26.80 10.55
C ASN A 42 3.08 -26.37 9.52
N ASP A 43 2.02 -25.68 9.93
CA ASP A 43 0.83 -25.46 9.11
C ASP A 43 0.31 -24.01 9.11
N THR A 44 0.83 -23.14 9.98
CA THR A 44 0.37 -21.76 10.11
C THR A 44 1.36 -20.82 9.47
N GLN A 45 0.97 -20.20 8.36
CA GLN A 45 1.76 -19.18 7.69
C GLN A 45 1.19 -17.80 7.99
N ILE A 46 2.07 -16.86 8.32
CA ILE A 46 1.75 -15.44 8.43
C ILE A 46 2.47 -14.69 7.31
N THR A 47 1.73 -13.91 6.55
CA THR A 47 2.28 -13.07 5.47
C THR A 47 1.93 -11.62 5.69
N PHE A 48 2.94 -10.75 5.74
CA PHE A 48 2.76 -9.31 5.71
C PHE A 48 3.05 -8.78 4.31
N THR A 49 2.17 -7.94 3.77
CA THR A 49 2.40 -7.20 2.53
C THR A 49 2.25 -5.71 2.80
N TYR A 50 3.27 -4.92 2.47
CA TYR A 50 3.33 -3.50 2.82
C TYR A 50 4.04 -2.69 1.74
N SER A 51 3.77 -1.39 1.68
CA SER A 51 4.61 -0.46 0.92
C SER A 51 5.40 0.41 1.90
N ARG A 52 6.71 0.54 1.65
CA ARG A 52 7.66 1.20 2.55
C ARG A 52 8.04 2.60 2.05
N PRO A 53 7.49 3.69 2.62
CA PRO A 53 7.94 5.04 2.29
C PRO A 53 9.32 5.31 2.90
N GLY A 54 10.18 6.03 2.17
CA GLY A 54 11.48 6.43 2.71
C GLY A 54 11.36 7.49 3.83
N VAL A 55 11.96 7.20 4.99
CA VAL A 55 12.01 8.15 6.14
C VAL A 55 12.78 9.42 5.79
N LYS A 56 13.89 9.30 5.03
CA LYS A 56 14.72 10.42 4.55
C LYS A 56 15.19 11.35 5.67
N GLY A 57 15.58 10.78 6.82
CA GLY A 57 16.08 11.54 7.99
C GLY A 57 15.03 12.35 8.75
N ARG A 58 13.74 12.25 8.38
CA ARG A 58 12.66 13.00 9.05
C ARG A 58 12.20 12.28 10.31
N LYS A 59 11.82 13.05 11.34
CA LYS A 59 11.06 12.52 12.48
C LYS A 59 9.67 12.13 11.99
N ILE A 60 9.31 10.85 12.15
CA ILE A 60 8.02 10.32 11.68
C ILE A 60 6.96 10.52 12.75
N TYR A 61 7.07 9.80 13.87
CA TYR A 61 6.07 9.81 14.94
C TYR A 61 6.24 11.01 15.88
N GLY A 62 5.11 11.61 16.28
CA GLY A 62 5.09 12.88 16.99
C GLY A 62 5.53 14.07 16.12
N ALA A 63 5.49 13.92 14.79
CA ALA A 63 5.77 14.98 13.82
C ALA A 63 4.92 14.78 12.55
N ILE A 64 5.41 14.05 11.54
CA ILE A 64 4.66 13.77 10.30
C ILE A 64 3.42 12.93 10.57
N VAL A 65 3.54 11.99 11.50
CA VAL A 65 2.45 11.18 12.04
C VAL A 65 2.28 11.62 13.49
N PRO A 66 1.39 12.60 13.77
CA PRO A 66 1.00 12.92 15.13
C PRO A 66 0.53 11.69 15.90
N PHE A 67 0.72 11.70 17.22
CA PHE A 67 0.15 10.68 18.09
C PHE A 67 -1.38 10.76 18.10
N GLY A 68 -2.03 9.62 18.34
CA GLY A 68 -3.48 9.47 18.23
C GLY A 68 -3.93 9.19 16.79
N MET A 69 -5.19 9.50 16.50
CA MET A 69 -5.76 9.34 15.17
C MET A 69 -5.35 10.49 14.25
N GLU A 70 -5.33 10.25 12.94
CA GLU A 70 -5.21 11.33 11.95
C GLU A 70 -6.48 12.19 12.03
N PRO A 71 -6.33 13.52 12.18
CA PRO A 71 -7.44 14.44 12.04
C PRO A 71 -8.21 14.24 10.74
N GLY A 72 -9.53 14.41 10.83
CA GLY A 72 -10.38 14.27 9.66
C GLY A 72 -9.99 15.22 8.54
N ASN A 73 -10.06 14.72 7.31
CA ASN A 73 -9.78 15.52 6.11
C ASN A 73 -10.84 15.23 5.04
N LYS A 74 -10.74 15.94 3.91
CA LYS A 74 -11.71 15.80 2.81
C LYS A 74 -11.86 14.37 2.27
N TYR A 75 -10.86 13.50 2.43
CA TYR A 75 -10.92 12.12 1.97
C TYR A 75 -11.66 11.21 2.97
N SER A 76 -11.65 11.56 4.26
CA SER A 76 -12.37 10.84 5.32
C SER A 76 -13.71 11.48 5.70
N ASN A 77 -14.26 12.34 4.83
CA ASN A 77 -15.46 13.14 5.13
C ASN A 77 -15.32 13.94 6.44
N ASN A 78 -14.13 14.47 6.70
CA ASN A 78 -13.75 15.20 7.90
C ASN A 78 -13.89 14.41 9.22
N LYS A 79 -13.97 13.07 9.16
CA LYS A 79 -13.94 12.21 10.34
C LYS A 79 -12.51 11.79 10.68
N PRO A 80 -12.09 11.80 11.95
CA PRO A 80 -10.83 11.20 12.36
C PRO A 80 -10.76 9.70 12.01
N PHE A 81 -9.57 9.19 11.76
CA PHE A 81 -9.37 7.78 11.40
C PHE A 81 -7.97 7.29 11.85
N PRO A 82 -7.76 5.97 12.05
CA PRO A 82 -6.46 5.45 12.45
C PRO A 82 -5.47 5.50 11.28
N TRP A 83 -4.18 5.55 11.59
CA TRP A 83 -3.14 5.59 10.57
C TRP A 83 -2.94 4.24 9.90
N ARG A 84 -2.80 4.22 8.57
CA ARG A 84 -2.26 3.05 7.87
C ARG A 84 -0.83 2.78 8.34
N ALA A 85 -0.47 1.50 8.50
CA ALA A 85 0.88 1.10 8.90
C ALA A 85 1.96 1.22 7.79
N GLY A 86 1.68 1.92 6.68
CA GLY A 86 2.57 2.03 5.53
C GLY A 86 2.20 3.15 4.54
N ALA A 87 2.43 2.92 3.25
CA ALA A 87 2.08 3.86 2.18
C ALA A 87 1.25 3.20 1.07
N ASN A 88 0.59 4.02 0.24
CA ASN A 88 -0.25 3.59 -0.88
C ASN A 88 -1.45 2.73 -0.41
N ALA A 89 -1.54 1.47 -0.86
CA ALA A 89 -2.56 0.51 -0.42
C ALA A 89 -2.36 0.11 1.05
N ASN A 90 -3.38 -0.48 1.67
CA ASN A 90 -3.25 -0.99 3.03
C ASN A 90 -2.05 -1.93 3.18
N THR A 91 -1.34 -1.78 4.29
CA THR A 91 -0.51 -2.87 4.79
C THR A 91 -1.44 -3.97 5.24
N THR A 92 -1.17 -5.21 4.82
CA THR A 92 -2.02 -6.36 5.13
C THR A 92 -1.23 -7.43 5.85
N ILE A 93 -1.95 -8.18 6.69
CA ILE A 93 -1.54 -9.43 7.29
C ILE A 93 -2.50 -10.52 6.83
N GLU A 94 -1.96 -11.66 6.43
CA GLU A 94 -2.72 -12.85 6.09
C GLU A 94 -2.25 -14.01 6.96
N VAL A 95 -3.18 -14.67 7.63
CA VAL A 95 -2.95 -15.81 8.51
C VAL A 95 -3.74 -17.00 8.00
N THR A 96 -3.08 -18.15 7.81
CA THR A 96 -3.70 -19.33 7.19
C THR A 96 -4.54 -20.16 8.15
N ASN A 97 -4.33 -20.00 9.47
CA ASN A 97 -5.10 -20.61 10.54
C ASN A 97 -5.50 -19.56 11.58
N ASP A 98 -6.46 -19.92 12.44
CA ASP A 98 -6.83 -19.12 13.60
C ASP A 98 -5.62 -18.98 14.53
N VAL A 99 -5.32 -17.76 14.97
CA VAL A 99 -4.19 -17.46 15.85
C VAL A 99 -4.63 -16.66 17.07
N LEU A 100 -3.74 -16.54 18.04
CA LEU A 100 -3.89 -15.60 19.15
C LEU A 100 -2.95 -14.42 18.96
N VAL A 101 -3.47 -13.20 19.11
CA VAL A 101 -2.70 -11.96 19.18
C VAL A 101 -3.00 -11.31 20.53
N GLU A 102 -1.98 -11.14 21.37
CA GLU A 102 -2.15 -10.66 22.76
C GLU A 102 -3.21 -11.46 23.54
N GLY A 103 -3.27 -12.78 23.32
CA GLY A 103 -4.25 -13.68 23.96
C GLY A 103 -5.67 -13.60 23.39
N LYS A 104 -5.94 -12.75 22.39
CA LYS A 104 -7.24 -12.64 21.71
C LYS A 104 -7.24 -13.45 20.42
N ALA A 105 -8.34 -14.13 20.14
CA ALA A 105 -8.51 -14.88 18.89
C ALA A 105 -8.58 -13.94 17.69
N LEU A 106 -7.75 -14.23 16.68
CA LEU A 106 -7.84 -13.68 15.34
C LEU A 106 -8.08 -14.85 14.39
N PRO A 107 -9.29 -14.97 13.80
CA PRO A 107 -9.58 -16.04 12.86
C PRO A 107 -8.65 -16.03 11.66
N LYS A 108 -8.55 -17.17 10.97
CA LYS A 108 -7.85 -17.25 9.69
C LYS A 108 -8.44 -16.23 8.71
N GLY A 109 -7.58 -15.58 7.93
CA GLY A 109 -8.03 -14.58 6.99
C GLY A 109 -6.98 -13.55 6.68
N LYS A 110 -7.42 -12.53 5.94
CA LYS A 110 -6.60 -11.41 5.52
C LYS A 110 -7.19 -10.11 6.03
N TYR A 111 -6.35 -9.30 6.64
CA TYR A 111 -6.71 -8.08 7.34
C TYR A 111 -5.81 -6.94 6.88
N SER A 112 -6.32 -5.72 6.82
CA SER A 112 -5.50 -4.52 6.81
C SER A 112 -5.03 -4.19 8.23
N ILE A 113 -3.85 -3.58 8.32
CA ILE A 113 -3.27 -3.13 9.58
C ILE A 113 -3.40 -1.62 9.67
N HIS A 114 -4.09 -1.18 10.72
CA HIS A 114 -4.21 0.21 11.12
C HIS A 114 -3.60 0.41 12.51
N THR A 115 -3.19 1.63 12.80
CA THR A 115 -2.48 1.96 14.05
C THR A 115 -2.94 3.28 14.62
N ILE A 116 -2.98 3.35 15.95
CA ILE A 116 -3.11 4.60 16.71
C ILE A 116 -1.83 4.72 17.53
N PRO A 117 -0.82 5.45 17.04
CA PRO A 117 0.46 5.59 17.72
C PRO A 117 0.30 6.44 18.98
N GLY A 118 0.83 5.96 20.10
CA GLY A 118 1.04 6.74 21.32
C GLY A 118 2.52 6.87 21.66
N GLU A 119 2.83 7.69 22.68
CA GLU A 119 4.22 7.92 23.11
C GLU A 119 4.87 6.68 23.72
N LYS A 120 4.08 5.85 24.41
CA LYS A 120 4.55 4.65 25.12
C LYS A 120 3.97 3.36 24.55
N GLU A 121 2.72 3.42 24.12
CA GLU A 121 1.94 2.28 23.67
C GLU A 121 1.22 2.61 22.38
N TRP A 122 0.98 1.58 21.57
CA TRP A 122 0.34 1.69 20.28
C TRP A 122 -0.86 0.77 20.24
N VAL A 123 -1.96 1.26 19.70
CA VAL A 123 -3.08 0.38 19.31
C VAL A 123 -2.79 -0.12 17.91
N VAL A 124 -2.84 -1.44 17.73
CA VAL A 124 -2.80 -2.11 16.42
C VAL A 124 -4.18 -2.71 16.16
N ILE A 125 -4.71 -2.47 14.96
CA ILE A 125 -6.06 -2.80 14.55
C ILE A 125 -5.99 -3.71 13.32
N PHE A 126 -6.76 -4.80 13.32
CA PHE A 126 -6.87 -5.77 12.24
C PHE A 126 -8.23 -5.63 11.56
N ASN A 127 -8.31 -4.90 10.45
CA ASN A 127 -9.58 -4.61 9.80
C ASN A 127 -9.81 -5.53 8.59
N THR A 128 -11.02 -6.06 8.43
CA THR A 128 -11.37 -7.02 7.37
C THR A 128 -11.38 -6.41 5.97
N VAL A 129 -11.49 -5.07 5.84
CA VAL A 129 -11.33 -4.37 4.55
C VAL A 129 -9.85 -4.25 4.23
N ASN A 130 -9.36 -5.07 3.30
CA ASN A 130 -7.91 -5.27 3.08
C ASN A 130 -7.41 -4.83 1.70
N ASP A 131 -8.24 -4.16 0.91
CA ASP A 131 -7.98 -3.73 -0.47
C ASP A 131 -8.10 -2.21 -0.69
N ALA A 132 -8.23 -1.43 0.38
CA ALA A 132 -8.40 0.01 0.30
C ALA A 132 -7.09 0.79 0.09
N TRP A 133 -7.24 2.05 -0.34
CA TRP A 133 -6.15 3.00 -0.46
C TRP A 133 -5.98 3.79 0.84
N GLY A 134 -5.18 3.25 1.75
CA GLY A 134 -4.97 3.84 3.07
C GLY A 134 -6.19 3.69 3.99
N SER A 135 -6.45 4.69 4.84
CA SER A 135 -7.39 4.56 5.95
C SER A 135 -8.57 5.52 5.90
N TYR A 136 -8.77 6.21 4.77
CA TYR A 136 -9.78 7.26 4.65
C TYR A 136 -11.22 6.73 4.69
N THR A 137 -11.43 5.51 4.20
CA THR A 137 -12.72 4.80 4.19
C THR A 137 -12.79 3.77 5.31
N TYR A 138 -12.00 3.94 6.37
CA TYR A 138 -11.97 3.03 7.50
C TYR A 138 -13.36 2.96 8.16
N ASP A 139 -13.76 1.73 8.49
CA ASP A 139 -15.02 1.39 9.15
C ASP A 139 -14.68 0.52 10.36
N GLU A 140 -14.86 1.08 11.56
CA GLU A 140 -14.58 0.43 12.85
C GLU A 140 -15.40 -0.86 13.04
N SER A 141 -16.56 -1.00 12.39
CA SER A 141 -17.36 -2.23 12.46
C SER A 141 -16.71 -3.42 11.74
N LYS A 142 -15.57 -3.20 11.07
CA LYS A 142 -14.80 -4.20 10.32
C LYS A 142 -13.53 -4.64 11.04
N ASP A 143 -13.24 -4.10 12.23
CA ASP A 143 -12.13 -4.49 13.10
C ASP A 143 -12.28 -5.90 13.69
#